data_AF-A0A0B7B5R2-F1
#
_entry.id   AF-A0A0B7B5R2-F1
#
_cell.length_a   1.000
_cell.length_b   1.000
_cell.length_c   1.000
_cell.angle_alpha   90.00
_cell.angle_beta   90.00
_cell.angle_gamma   90.00
#
_symmetry.space_group_name_H-M   'P 1'
#
loop_
_entity.id
_entity.type
_entity.pdbx_description
1 polymer ?
#
loop_
_entity_poly.entity_id
_entity_poly.type
_entity_poly.pdbx_seq_one_letter_code
_entity_poly.pdbx_strand_id
1 'polypeptide(L)'
;FFFNQHIFQMEQEEYHREGIDWNMIKFVDNKPLLDMFLAKPIGILSLLDEECHFPKATDQSYVHKLTKELSGNEYFIKSQHTNQAVFSINHYAGKDISLEQGVLHFQK
;
A
#
# COMPACT_ATOMS: atom_id res chain seq x y z
N PHE A 1 -17.05 9.35 -2.13
CA PHE A 1 -17.48 7.93 -2.24
C PHE A 1 -18.83 7.71 -2.93
N PHE A 2 -19.68 8.73 -3.16
CA PHE A 2 -20.99 8.55 -3.82
C PHE A 2 -20.92 8.28 -5.34
N PHE A 3 -19.94 8.85 -6.04
CA PHE A 3 -19.84 8.75 -7.50
C PHE A 3 -19.57 7.32 -7.98
N ASN A 4 -18.59 6.63 -7.38
CA ASN A 4 -18.25 5.26 -7.79
C ASN A 4 -19.44 4.32 -7.60
N GLN A 5 -20.14 4.36 -6.46
CA GLN A 5 -21.26 3.47 -6.19
C GLN A 5 -22.43 3.67 -7.16
N HIS A 6 -22.75 4.92 -7.51
CA HIS A 6 -23.83 5.22 -8.45
C HIS A 6 -23.47 4.82 -9.89
N ILE A 7 -22.24 5.09 -10.33
CA ILE A 7 -21.75 4.67 -11.64
C ILE A 7 -21.73 3.14 -11.74
N PHE A 8 -21.24 2.43 -10.71
CA PHE A 8 -21.25 0.96 -10.67
C PHE A 8 -22.66 0.37 -10.75
N GLN A 9 -23.65 1.02 -10.15
CA GLN A 9 -25.03 0.54 -10.16
C GLN A 9 -25.70 0.76 -11.54
N MET A 10 -25.48 1.92 -12.16
CA MET A 10 -25.98 2.18 -13.52
C MET A 10 -25.33 1.27 -14.56
N GLU A 11 -24.02 1.00 -14.43
CA GLU A 11 -23.35 0.02 -15.28
C GLU A 11 -23.95 -1.37 -15.07
N GLN A 12 -24.10 -1.86 -13.83
CA GLN A 12 -24.72 -3.17 -13.58
C GLN A 12 -26.10 -3.34 -14.23
N GLU A 13 -26.94 -2.30 -14.23
CA GLU A 13 -28.26 -2.33 -14.87
C GLU A 13 -28.18 -2.40 -16.41
N GLU A 14 -27.19 -1.77 -17.03
CA GLU A 14 -26.98 -1.82 -18.48
C GLU A 14 -26.42 -3.18 -18.93
N TYR A 15 -25.42 -3.72 -18.22
CA TYR A 15 -24.85 -5.04 -18.53
C TYR A 15 -25.89 -6.18 -18.38
N HIS A 16 -26.80 -6.07 -17.41
CA HIS A 16 -27.93 -7.01 -17.28
C HIS A 16 -28.91 -6.91 -18.45
N ARG A 17 -29.13 -5.70 -18.98
CA ARG A 17 -30.01 -5.45 -20.12
C ARG A 17 -29.43 -5.99 -21.42
N GLU A 18 -28.11 -5.92 -21.59
CA GLU A 18 -27.41 -6.38 -22.79
C GLU A 18 -27.10 -7.89 -22.78
N GLY A 19 -27.42 -8.61 -21.69
CA GLY A 19 -27.18 -10.06 -21.59
C GLY A 19 -25.69 -10.43 -21.52
N ILE A 20 -24.85 -9.47 -21.10
CA ILE A 20 -23.41 -9.65 -20.97
C ILE A 20 -23.13 -10.19 -19.57
N ASP A 21 -22.42 -11.32 -19.48
CA ASP A 21 -21.95 -11.87 -18.21
C ASP A 21 -21.10 -10.82 -17.48
N TRP A 22 -21.66 -10.20 -16.45
CA TRP A 22 -20.96 -9.29 -15.56
C TRP A 22 -19.92 -10.10 -14.79
N ASN A 23 -18.73 -10.21 -15.37
CA ASN A 23 -17.54 -10.61 -14.62
C ASN A 23 -17.26 -9.48 -13.65
N MET A 24 -17.78 -9.61 -12.43
CA MET A 24 -17.48 -8.73 -11.31
C MET A 24 -15.97 -8.72 -11.14
N ILE A 25 -15.30 -7.71 -11.72
CA ILE A 25 -13.88 -7.46 -11.49
C ILE A 25 -13.80 -7.17 -10.00
N LYS A 26 -13.35 -8.14 -9.22
CA LYS A 26 -13.09 -7.96 -7.80
C LYS A 26 -11.95 -6.97 -7.68
N PHE A 27 -12.29 -5.69 -7.53
CA PHE A 27 -11.31 -4.66 -7.19
C PHE A 27 -10.80 -4.97 -5.78
N VAL A 28 -9.50 -5.21 -5.67
CA VAL A 28 -8.83 -5.23 -4.36
C VAL A 28 -8.77 -3.79 -3.87
N ASP A 29 -9.30 -3.53 -2.69
CA ASP A 29 -9.24 -2.20 -2.09
C ASP A 29 -7.80 -1.90 -1.66
N ASN A 30 -7.12 -1.02 -2.39
CA ASN A 30 -5.75 -0.60 -2.09
C ASN A 30 -5.71 0.53 -1.04
N LYS A 31 -6.86 0.95 -0.51
CA LYS A 31 -6.94 2.02 0.49
C LYS A 31 -6.10 1.74 1.74
N PRO A 32 -6.07 0.54 2.34
CA PRO A 32 -5.22 0.27 3.50
C PRO A 32 -3.72 0.46 3.20
N LEU A 33 -3.28 0.08 2.00
CA LEU A 33 -1.90 0.28 1.55
C LEU A 33 -1.61 1.78 1.36
N LEU A 34 -2.50 2.52 0.68
CA LEU A 34 -2.36 3.97 0.52
C LEU A 34 -2.35 4.70 1.86
N ASP A 35 -3.21 4.29 2.79
CA ASP A 35 -3.27 4.85 4.14
C ASP A 35 -1.93 4.57 4.88
N MET A 36 -1.30 3.40 4.73
CA MET A 36 0.05 3.15 5.29
C MET A 36 1.13 4.10 4.73
N PHE A 37 1.04 4.49 3.46
CA PHE A 37 1.99 5.43 2.86
C PHE A 37 1.75 6.88 3.28
N LEU A 38 0.48 7.30 3.29
CA LEU A 38 0.09 8.71 3.31
C LEU A 38 -0.48 9.18 4.65
N ALA A 39 -0.80 8.27 5.57
CA ALA A 39 -1.38 8.64 6.86
C ALA A 39 -0.46 9.59 7.64
N LYS A 40 -1.12 10.45 8.41
CA LYS A 40 -0.49 11.37 9.36
C LYS A 40 -1.04 11.07 10.76
N PRO A 41 -0.21 11.09 11.81
CA PRO A 41 1.24 11.33 11.75
C PRO A 41 2.04 10.08 11.37
N ILE A 42 1.43 8.89 11.44
CA ILE A 42 2.13 7.61 11.24
C ILE A 42 1.85 7.08 9.83
N GLY A 43 2.78 7.36 8.92
CA GLY A 43 2.80 6.82 7.56
C GLY A 43 4.21 6.91 7.00
N ILE A 44 4.53 6.13 5.96
CA ILE A 44 5.91 6.04 5.43
C ILE A 44 6.48 7.43 5.10
N LEU A 45 5.73 8.26 4.38
CA LEU A 45 6.21 9.60 3.99
C LEU A 45 6.28 10.57 5.16
N SER A 46 5.34 10.47 6.10
CA SER A 46 5.31 11.31 7.30
C SER A 46 6.50 11.02 8.22
N LEU A 47 6.83 9.74 8.40
CA LEU A 47 7.99 9.31 9.21
C LEU A 47 9.32 9.64 8.53
N LEU A 48 9.35 9.62 7.19
CA LEU A 48 10.52 10.08 6.42
C LEU A 48 10.74 11.57 6.62
N ASP A 49 9.70 12.38 6.48
CA ASP A 49 9.76 13.83 6.70
C ASP A 49 10.29 14.14 8.11
N GLU A 50 9.79 13.46 9.14
CA GLU A 50 10.27 13.62 10.51
C GLU A 50 11.75 13.27 10.67
N GLU A 51 12.21 12.16 10.09
CA GLU A 51 13.63 11.78 10.12
C GLU A 51 14.52 12.77 9.36
N CYS A 52 14.08 13.28 8.21
CA CYS A 52 14.82 14.30 7.46
C CYS A 52 15.05 15.60 8.25
N HIS A 53 14.17 15.92 9.20
CA HIS A 53 14.34 17.07 10.08
C HIS A 53 15.27 16.81 11.29
N PHE A 54 15.65 15.55 11.55
CA PHE A 54 16.50 15.21 12.68
C PHE A 54 18.00 15.29 12.29
N PRO A 55 18.82 16.13 12.95
CA PRO A 55 20.22 16.38 12.53
C PRO A 55 21.14 15.16 12.56
N LYS A 56 20.72 14.06 13.21
CA LYS A 56 21.48 12.81 13.36
C LYS A 56 20.74 11.59 12.81
N ALA A 57 19.66 11.80 12.06
CA ALA A 57 18.97 10.71 11.41
C ALA A 57 19.88 10.03 10.38
N THR A 58 19.72 8.72 10.26
CA THR A 58 20.39 7.85 9.30
C THR A 58 19.34 6.99 8.63
N ASP A 59 19.67 6.37 7.50
CA ASP A 59 18.74 5.45 6.84
C ASP A 59 18.36 4.29 7.78
N GLN A 60 19.28 3.86 8.66
CA GLN A 60 19.04 2.86 9.70
C GLN A 60 18.07 3.35 10.78
N SER A 61 18.17 4.59 11.26
CA SER A 61 17.21 5.11 12.24
C SER A 61 15.82 5.26 11.63
N TYR A 62 15.73 5.62 10.34
CA TYR A 62 14.48 5.65 9.61
C TYR A 62 13.85 4.26 9.48
N VAL A 63 14.59 3.26 9.02
CA VAL A 63 14.08 1.88 8.91
C VAL A 63 13.70 1.29 10.27
N HIS A 64 14.45 1.63 11.33
CA HIS A 64 14.09 1.26 12.69
C HIS A 64 12.77 1.89 13.13
N LYS A 65 12.56 3.19 12.85
CA LYS A 65 11.31 3.90 13.13
C LYS A 65 10.15 3.29 12.35
N LEU A 66 10.29 3.03 11.05
CA LEU A 66 9.28 2.33 10.25
C LEU A 66 8.92 0.97 10.85
N THR A 67 9.92 0.16 11.21
CA THR A 67 9.70 -1.17 11.80
C THR A 67 8.96 -1.07 13.13
N LYS A 68 9.29 -0.08 13.96
CA LYS A 68 8.64 0.14 15.26
C LYS A 68 7.17 0.53 15.10
N GLU A 69 6.87 1.45 14.19
CA GLU A 69 5.51 2.00 14.04
C GLU A 69 4.60 1.16 13.11
N LEU A 70 5.16 0.44 12.13
CA LEU A 70 4.38 -0.26 11.09
C LEU A 70 4.43 -1.80 11.15
N SER A 71 5.16 -2.41 12.09
CA SER A 71 5.26 -3.89 12.18
C SER A 71 3.94 -4.63 12.42
N GLY A 72 2.89 -3.94 12.87
CA GLY A 72 1.54 -4.48 13.00
C GLY A 72 0.69 -4.41 11.72
N ASN A 73 1.18 -3.75 10.67
CA ASN A 73 0.46 -3.60 9.40
C ASN A 73 0.75 -4.79 8.48
N GLU A 74 -0.30 -5.42 7.93
CA GLU A 74 -0.19 -6.61 7.07
C GLU A 74 0.60 -6.40 5.76
N TYR A 75 0.72 -5.14 5.32
CA TYR A 75 1.45 -4.77 4.12
C TYR A 75 2.92 -4.45 4.39
N PHE A 76 3.33 -4.29 5.64
CA PHE A 76 4.72 -3.99 6.00
C PHE A 76 5.49 -5.26 6.35
N ILE A 77 6.63 -5.48 5.69
CA ILE A 77 7.51 -6.62 5.94
C ILE A 77 8.81 -6.10 6.54
N LYS A 78 9.06 -6.51 7.79
CA LYS A 78 10.33 -6.27 8.47
C LYS A 78 11.46 -7.04 7.78
N SER A 79 12.58 -6.36 7.50
CA SER A 79 13.78 -7.00 6.97
C SER A 79 14.40 -7.96 8.00
N GLN A 80 14.84 -9.13 7.54
CA GLN A 80 15.62 -10.08 8.32
C GLN A 80 17.08 -9.60 8.51
N HIS A 81 17.55 -8.73 7.63
CA HIS A 81 18.89 -8.15 7.67
C HIS A 81 18.90 -6.85 8.48
N THR A 82 18.94 -6.96 9.81
CA THR A 82 18.87 -5.80 10.73
C THR A 82 20.02 -4.80 10.57
N ASN A 83 21.13 -5.23 9.96
CA ASN A 83 22.30 -4.38 9.73
C ASN A 83 22.19 -3.55 8.45
N GLN A 84 21.15 -3.78 7.64
CA GLN A 84 20.89 -3.05 6.41
C GLN A 84 19.69 -2.13 6.60
N ALA A 85 19.76 -0.92 6.05
CA ALA A 85 18.63 0.00 6.00
C ALA A 85 17.68 -0.42 4.87
N VAL A 86 17.02 -1.57 5.05
CA VAL A 86 16.11 -2.16 4.07
C VAL A 86 14.79 -2.51 4.75
N PHE A 87 13.69 -2.28 4.05
CA PHE A 87 12.36 -2.77 4.40
C PHE A 87 11.64 -3.20 3.13
N SER A 88 10.55 -3.93 3.33
CA SER A 88 9.77 -4.52 2.26
C SER A 88 8.30 -4.18 2.41
N ILE A 89 7.60 -4.01 1.29
CA ILE A 89 6.15 -3.80 1.28
C ILE A 89 5.51 -4.89 0.45
N ASN A 90 4.54 -5.58 1.02
CA ASN A 90 3.65 -6.46 0.27
C ASN A 90 2.62 -5.58 -0.45
N HIS A 91 2.67 -5.50 -1.78
CA HIS A 91 1.69 -4.75 -2.56
C HIS A 91 0.94 -5.64 -3.54
N TYR A 92 -0.32 -5.28 -3.79
CA TYR A 92 -1.13 -5.91 -4.83
C TYR A 92 -0.82 -5.27 -6.20
N ALA A 93 -0.32 -6.05 -7.15
CA ALA A 93 0.07 -5.57 -8.48
C ALA A 93 -1.05 -5.65 -9.55
N GLY A 94 -2.28 -6.03 -9.19
CA GLY A 94 -3.36 -6.24 -10.16
C GLY A 94 -3.42 -7.68 -10.70
N LYS A 95 -4.50 -8.01 -11.39
CA LYS A 95 -4.76 -9.37 -11.94
C LYS A 95 -4.11 -9.60 -13.32
N ASP A 96 -3.81 -8.53 -14.06
CA ASP A 96 -3.13 -8.59 -15.39
C ASP A 96 -1.62 -8.40 -15.31
N ILE A 97 -1.08 -8.11 -14.13
CA ILE A 97 0.35 -8.17 -13.84
C ILE A 97 0.48 -9.30 -12.83
N SER A 98 0.73 -10.53 -13.32
CA SER A 98 1.00 -11.69 -12.49
C SER A 98 2.29 -11.50 -11.67
N LEU A 99 2.21 -10.68 -10.64
CA LEU A 99 3.09 -10.69 -9.49
C LEU A 99 2.17 -11.02 -8.33
N GLU A 100 1.98 -12.32 -8.08
CA GLU A 100 1.45 -12.78 -6.80
C GLU A 100 2.29 -12.11 -5.71
N GLN A 101 1.71 -11.12 -5.01
CA GLN A 101 2.32 -10.38 -3.91
C GLN A 101 3.72 -9.83 -4.23
N GLY A 102 3.78 -8.79 -5.05
CA GLY A 102 5.06 -8.14 -5.30
C GLY A 102 5.62 -7.53 -4.01
N VAL A 103 6.87 -7.88 -3.70
CA VAL A 103 7.63 -7.30 -2.59
C VAL A 103 8.47 -6.15 -3.14
N LEU A 104 8.17 -4.92 -2.76
CA LEU A 104 9.02 -3.78 -3.08
C LEU A 104 10.14 -3.69 -2.05
N HIS A 105 11.39 -3.84 -2.50
CA HIS A 105 12.58 -3.65 -1.68
C HIS A 105 13.05 -2.20 -1.80
N PHE A 106 13.16 -1.51 -0.66
CA PHE A 106 13.75 -0.18 -0.60
C PHE A 106 15.18 -0.27 -0.08
N GLN A 107 16.13 0.10 -0.93
CA GLN A 107 17.53 0.28 -0.60
C GLN A 107 17.94 1.63 -1.20
N LYS A 108 18.51 2.52 -0.38
CA LYS A 108 19.06 3.80 -0.86
C LYS A 108 20.36 3.58 -1.63
#